data_AF-X1KAA6-F1
#
_entry.id   AF-X1KAA6-F1
#
_cell.length_a   1.000
_cell.length_b   1.000
_cell.length_c   1.000
_cell.angle_alpha   90.00
_cell.angle_beta   90.00
_cell.angle_gamma   90.00
#
_symmetry.space_group_name_H-M   'P 1'
#
loop_
_entity.id
_entity.type
_entity.pdbx_description
1 polymer ?
#
loop_
_entity_poly.entity_id
_entity_poly.type
_entity_poly.pdbx_seq_one_letter_code
_entity_poly.pdbx_strand_id
1 'polypeptide(L)'
;IISAGFSEVGNIKEEEEIKNIAKKHQMRIIGPNCAGIMNTVCNLFASIEVKALPGETAFITQSGALGGAVLMMTEELGFGFSKFVSYGNRCDVDEVDLIKYLEDDPQTKVIALYIEGLEEGRSFLAQAKKTVLKKPIVAIKAGKSKAGMRATSSHTGSLAGEDKIYDAAFKQTGILRVEGVEEMFDLCRGLIHYPEVKGNKIGV
;
A
#
# COMPACT_ATOMS: atom_id res chain seq x y z
N ILE A 1 13.39 -7.56 3.34
CA ILE A 1 14.65 -7.03 3.91
C ILE A 1 14.28 -5.79 4.70
N ILE A 2 14.40 -5.84 6.02
CA ILE A 2 13.99 -4.72 6.90
C ILE A 2 15.03 -3.59 6.88
N SER A 3 16.31 -3.96 6.81
CA SER A 3 17.44 -3.02 6.85
C SER A 3 17.29 -1.86 5.87
N ALA A 4 17.53 -0.66 6.39
CA ALA A 4 17.76 0.57 5.63
C ALA A 4 19.27 0.71 5.29
N GLY A 5 19.64 1.80 4.62
CA GLY A 5 20.97 2.12 4.12
C GLY A 5 21.17 1.90 2.62
N PHE A 6 20.11 1.87 1.81
CA PHE A 6 20.16 1.54 0.38
C PHE A 6 19.84 2.75 -0.51
N SER A 7 19.00 2.61 -1.54
CA SER A 7 18.74 3.68 -2.52
C SER A 7 18.16 4.94 -1.90
N GLU A 8 17.45 4.84 -0.77
CA GLU A 8 16.88 5.96 -0.02
C GLU A 8 17.94 6.89 0.58
N VAL A 9 19.18 6.41 0.77
CA VAL A 9 20.34 7.22 1.19
C VAL A 9 21.38 7.39 0.09
N GLY A 10 21.07 6.98 -1.15
CA GLY A 10 21.95 7.09 -2.32
C GLY A 10 22.83 5.87 -2.61
N ASN A 11 22.73 4.79 -1.83
CA ASN A 11 23.49 3.55 -2.02
C ASN A 11 22.81 2.61 -3.04
N ILE A 12 22.70 3.10 -4.27
CA ILE A 12 21.98 2.40 -5.36
C ILE A 12 22.69 1.10 -5.76
N LYS A 13 24.02 1.05 -5.69
CA LYS A 13 24.81 -0.11 -6.11
C LYS A 13 24.55 -1.32 -5.22
N GLU A 14 24.47 -1.10 -3.92
CA GLU A 14 24.20 -2.11 -2.91
C GLU A 14 22.78 -2.65 -3.05
N GLU A 15 21.81 -1.79 -3.40
CA GLU A 15 20.42 -2.23 -3.68
C GLU A 15 20.34 -3.09 -4.95
N GLU A 16 21.07 -2.71 -6.00
CA GLU A 16 21.16 -3.51 -7.22
C GLU A 16 21.89 -4.85 -6.97
N GLU A 17 22.89 -4.88 -6.10
CA GLU A 17 23.58 -6.12 -5.75
C GLU A 17 22.64 -7.13 -5.06
N ILE A 18 21.86 -6.70 -4.06
CA ILE A 18 20.89 -7.60 -3.40
C ILE A 18 19.83 -8.10 -4.38
N LYS A 19 19.37 -7.24 -5.31
CA LYS A 19 18.41 -7.60 -6.36
C LYS A 19 18.98 -8.64 -7.31
N ASN A 20 20.24 -8.48 -7.73
CA ASN A 20 20.95 -9.43 -8.59
C ASN A 20 21.17 -10.78 -7.91
N ILE A 21 21.54 -10.79 -6.62
CA ILE A 21 21.68 -12.02 -5.83
C ILE A 21 20.33 -12.74 -5.74
N ALA A 22 19.24 -12.05 -5.38
CA ALA A 22 17.92 -12.65 -5.31
C ALA A 22 17.49 -13.24 -6.66
N LYS A 23 17.68 -12.51 -7.76
CA LYS A 23 17.40 -12.98 -9.11
C LYS A 23 18.19 -14.24 -9.48
N LYS A 24 19.50 -14.27 -9.19
CA LYS A 24 20.37 -15.44 -9.42
C LYS A 24 19.86 -16.69 -8.70
N HIS A 25 19.27 -16.51 -7.52
CA HIS A 25 18.77 -17.60 -6.69
C HIS A 25 17.24 -17.79 -6.76
N GLN A 26 16.56 -17.14 -7.71
CA GLN A 26 15.10 -17.23 -7.89
C GLN A 26 14.30 -16.86 -6.62
N MET A 27 14.82 -15.93 -5.84
CA MET A 27 14.16 -15.38 -4.66
C MET A 27 13.47 -14.06 -5.00
N ARG A 28 12.39 -13.75 -4.29
CA ARG A 28 11.72 -12.44 -4.34
C ARG A 28 12.05 -11.63 -3.09
N ILE A 29 12.08 -10.31 -3.20
CA ILE A 29 12.39 -9.37 -2.11
C ILE A 29 11.21 -8.43 -1.87
N ILE A 30 10.73 -8.37 -0.62
CA ILE A 30 9.94 -7.24 -0.10
C ILE A 30 10.90 -6.28 0.61
N GLY A 31 10.87 -4.99 0.31
CA GLY A 31 11.84 -3.99 0.79
C GLY A 31 12.85 -3.57 -0.29
N PRO A 32 14.10 -3.21 0.07
CA PRO A 32 14.61 -3.02 1.44
C PRO A 32 13.96 -1.82 2.14
N ASN A 33 14.48 -1.42 3.30
CA ASN A 33 14.00 -0.26 4.07
C ASN A 33 12.48 -0.32 4.32
N CYS A 34 12.04 -1.38 4.99
CA CYS A 34 10.63 -1.59 5.27
C CYS A 34 10.38 -2.05 6.70
N ALA A 35 9.14 -1.87 7.17
CA ALA A 35 8.72 -2.33 8.48
C ALA A 35 8.50 -3.85 8.55
N GLY A 36 8.35 -4.53 7.41
CA GLY A 36 8.05 -5.96 7.32
C GLY A 36 6.59 -6.25 7.00
N ILE A 37 6.15 -7.48 7.31
CA ILE A 37 4.84 -8.01 6.89
C ILE A 37 4.11 -8.73 8.01
N MET A 38 2.78 -8.77 7.90
CA MET A 38 1.91 -9.53 8.78
C MET A 38 0.79 -10.19 8.00
N ASN A 39 0.39 -11.39 8.43
CA ASN A 39 -0.82 -12.07 7.98
C ASN A 39 -1.59 -12.54 9.21
N THR A 40 -2.70 -11.85 9.50
CA THR A 40 -3.46 -12.09 10.73
C THR A 40 -4.22 -13.41 10.70
N VAL A 41 -4.51 -13.95 9.51
CA VAL A 41 -5.26 -15.20 9.38
C VAL A 41 -4.42 -16.43 9.70
N CYS A 42 -3.13 -16.41 9.36
CA CYS A 42 -2.21 -17.48 9.76
C CYS A 42 -1.34 -17.11 10.98
N ASN A 43 -1.65 -16.01 11.67
CA ASN A 43 -0.88 -15.49 12.81
C ASN A 43 0.62 -15.23 12.50
N LEU A 44 0.95 -14.91 11.26
CA LEU A 44 2.31 -14.49 10.90
C LEU A 44 2.53 -13.03 11.30
N PHE A 45 3.57 -12.80 12.10
CA PHE A 45 4.02 -11.49 12.53
C PHE A 45 5.54 -11.39 12.29
N ALA A 46 5.91 -10.86 11.12
CA ALA A 46 7.29 -10.73 10.66
C ALA A 46 7.58 -9.24 10.38
N SER A 47 7.42 -8.42 11.41
CA SER A 47 7.51 -6.97 11.36
C SER A 47 8.13 -6.41 12.64
N ILE A 48 8.71 -5.22 12.56
CA ILE A 48 9.23 -4.46 13.70
C ILE A 48 8.17 -3.55 14.35
N GLU A 49 6.98 -3.45 13.75
CA GLU A 49 5.87 -2.62 14.22
C GLU A 49 4.95 -3.37 15.20
N VAL A 50 3.98 -2.67 15.79
CA VAL A 50 2.96 -3.29 16.66
C VAL A 50 2.07 -4.27 15.88
N LYS A 51 1.59 -5.33 16.54
CA LYS A 51 0.80 -6.39 15.90
C LYS A 51 -0.52 -5.84 15.35
N ALA A 52 -0.83 -6.16 14.09
CA ALA A 52 -2.11 -5.85 13.49
C ALA A 52 -3.25 -6.67 14.14
N LEU A 53 -4.37 -6.01 14.45
CA LEU A 53 -5.62 -6.68 14.81
C LEU A 53 -6.20 -7.41 13.59
N PRO A 54 -6.83 -8.59 13.76
CA PRO A 54 -7.47 -9.30 12.65
C PRO A 54 -8.63 -8.51 12.04
N GLY A 55 -8.75 -8.53 10.71
CA GLY A 55 -9.85 -7.93 9.97
C GLY A 55 -9.82 -8.32 8.49
N GLU A 56 -10.60 -7.63 7.66
CA GLU A 56 -10.82 -8.02 6.25
C GLU A 56 -10.18 -7.04 5.24
N THR A 57 -9.47 -6.02 5.72
CA THR A 57 -8.74 -5.05 4.88
C THR A 57 -7.27 -5.44 4.78
N ALA A 58 -6.67 -5.47 3.59
CA ALA A 58 -5.22 -5.55 3.46
C ALA A 58 -4.65 -4.14 3.35
N PHE A 59 -3.64 -3.81 4.16
CA PHE A 59 -2.96 -2.52 4.10
C PHE A 59 -1.55 -2.67 3.54
N ILE A 60 -1.31 -2.00 2.41
CA ILE A 60 -0.03 -1.96 1.71
C ILE A 60 0.51 -0.53 1.81
N THR A 61 1.71 -0.37 2.35
CA THR A 61 2.32 0.95 2.57
C THR A 61 3.78 1.00 2.16
N GLN A 62 4.14 2.05 1.43
CA GLN A 62 5.54 2.32 1.09
C GLN A 62 6.29 2.88 2.32
N SER A 63 5.60 3.62 3.18
CA SER A 63 6.16 4.22 4.39
C SER A 63 6.07 3.24 5.57
N GLY A 64 7.23 2.86 6.12
CA GLY A 64 7.30 2.08 7.36
C GLY A 64 6.76 2.85 8.57
N ALA A 65 7.23 4.09 8.76
CA ALA A 65 6.82 4.94 9.89
C ALA A 65 5.32 5.24 9.92
N LEU A 66 4.72 5.56 8.76
CA LEU A 66 3.27 5.67 8.69
C LEU A 66 2.58 4.33 8.95
N GLY A 67 3.13 3.23 8.42
CA GLY A 67 2.64 1.89 8.67
C GLY A 67 2.50 1.60 10.17
N GLY A 68 3.55 1.89 10.94
CA GLY A 68 3.56 1.79 12.40
C GLY A 68 2.51 2.67 13.07
N ALA A 69 2.41 3.94 12.67
CA ALA A 69 1.41 4.86 13.21
C ALA A 69 -0.03 4.40 12.95
N VAL A 70 -0.32 3.95 11.73
CA VAL A 70 -1.63 3.41 11.33
C VAL A 70 -1.96 2.17 12.16
N LEU A 71 -0.99 1.28 12.38
CA LEU A 71 -1.16 0.09 13.21
C LEU A 71 -1.50 0.44 14.67
N MET A 72 -0.83 1.44 15.25
CA MET A 72 -1.14 1.92 16.62
C MET A 72 -2.57 2.47 16.72
N MET A 73 -3.05 3.17 15.70
CA MET A 73 -4.42 3.71 15.69
C MET A 73 -5.51 2.62 15.59
N THR A 74 -5.17 1.41 15.12
CA THR A 74 -6.17 0.37 14.89
C THR A 74 -6.88 -0.08 16.16
N GLU A 75 -6.20 -0.08 17.30
CA GLU A 75 -6.75 -0.52 18.58
C GLU A 75 -7.82 0.45 19.10
N GLU A 76 -7.51 1.75 19.10
CA GLU A 76 -8.45 2.79 19.53
C GLU A 76 -9.68 2.86 18.63
N LEU A 77 -9.48 2.64 17.33
CA LEU A 77 -10.56 2.73 16.37
C LEU A 77 -11.36 1.42 16.28
N GLY A 78 -10.83 0.29 16.74
CA GLY A 78 -11.47 -1.02 16.51
C GLY A 78 -11.47 -1.39 15.03
N PHE A 79 -10.34 -1.20 14.35
CA PHE A 79 -10.13 -1.60 12.96
C PHE A 79 -9.12 -2.75 12.89
N GLY A 80 -9.21 -3.61 11.88
CA GLY A 80 -8.29 -4.74 11.74
C GLY A 80 -7.89 -4.97 10.29
N PHE A 81 -6.75 -5.62 10.11
CA PHE A 81 -6.21 -5.98 8.82
C PHE A 81 -6.17 -7.50 8.62
N SER A 82 -6.41 -7.96 7.40
CA SER A 82 -6.13 -9.33 6.95
C SER A 82 -4.63 -9.49 6.69
N LYS A 83 -4.02 -8.48 6.05
CA LYS A 83 -2.59 -8.40 5.73
C LYS A 83 -2.09 -7.00 6.01
N PHE A 84 -0.85 -6.91 6.50
CA PHE A 84 -0.07 -5.67 6.54
C PHE A 84 1.21 -5.90 5.74
N VAL A 85 1.52 -5.02 4.81
CA VAL A 85 2.75 -5.12 4.01
C VAL A 85 3.40 -3.74 3.92
N SER A 86 4.53 -3.58 4.60
CA SER A 86 5.46 -2.49 4.31
C SER A 86 6.49 -2.97 3.29
N TYR A 87 6.54 -2.34 2.13
CA TYR A 87 7.38 -2.77 1.01
C TYR A 87 8.53 -1.80 0.68
N GLY A 88 8.61 -0.67 1.39
CA GLY A 88 9.80 0.18 1.43
C GLY A 88 10.24 0.69 0.07
N ASN A 89 11.52 0.48 -0.25
CA ASN A 89 12.15 0.93 -1.49
C ASN A 89 11.66 0.20 -2.74
N ARG A 90 10.79 -0.83 -2.63
CA ARG A 90 10.20 -1.56 -3.76
C ARG A 90 11.23 -2.06 -4.80
N CYS A 91 12.38 -2.59 -4.37
CA CYS A 91 13.45 -2.93 -5.32
C CYS A 91 13.12 -4.15 -6.21
N ASP A 92 12.15 -4.98 -5.79
CA ASP A 92 11.65 -6.14 -6.53
C ASP A 92 10.12 -6.29 -6.40
N VAL A 93 9.59 -6.69 -5.24
CA VAL A 93 8.13 -6.75 -5.04
C VAL A 93 7.59 -5.35 -4.83
N ASP A 94 6.65 -4.97 -5.68
CA ASP A 94 6.01 -3.65 -5.69
C ASP A 94 4.50 -3.75 -5.38
N GLU A 95 3.83 -2.60 -5.43
CA GLU A 95 2.39 -2.50 -5.28
C GLU A 95 1.60 -3.29 -6.32
N VAL A 96 2.12 -3.48 -7.54
CA VAL A 96 1.45 -4.22 -8.61
C VAL A 96 1.40 -5.70 -8.28
N ASP A 97 2.53 -6.27 -7.86
CA ASP A 97 2.64 -7.64 -7.39
C ASP A 97 1.72 -7.90 -6.19
N LEU A 98 1.69 -6.97 -5.24
CA LEU A 98 0.88 -7.09 -4.03
C LEU A 98 -0.63 -6.99 -4.33
N ILE A 99 -1.06 -6.05 -5.18
CA ILE A 99 -2.45 -5.94 -5.62
C ILE A 99 -2.87 -7.20 -6.37
N LYS A 100 -2.00 -7.76 -7.21
CA LYS A 100 -2.26 -9.00 -7.93
C LYS A 100 -2.41 -10.19 -6.99
N TYR A 101 -1.56 -10.31 -5.98
CA TYR A 101 -1.70 -11.35 -4.94
C TYR A 101 -3.03 -11.21 -4.20
N LEU A 102 -3.39 -10.00 -3.80
CA LEU A 102 -4.61 -9.73 -3.03
C LEU A 102 -5.89 -9.81 -3.88
N GLU A 103 -5.80 -9.70 -5.20
CA GLU A 103 -6.95 -9.77 -6.12
C GLU A 103 -7.80 -11.03 -5.84
N ASP A 104 -7.14 -12.17 -5.65
CA ASP A 104 -7.79 -13.47 -5.48
C ASP A 104 -7.70 -14.02 -4.03
N ASP A 105 -7.17 -13.23 -3.08
CA ASP A 105 -7.06 -13.64 -1.66
C ASP A 105 -8.43 -13.62 -0.95
N PRO A 106 -9.03 -14.78 -0.60
CA PRO A 106 -10.37 -14.82 -0.03
C PRO A 106 -10.49 -14.14 1.35
N GLN A 107 -9.36 -13.89 2.01
CA GLN A 107 -9.31 -13.26 3.35
C GLN A 107 -9.37 -11.73 3.28
N THR A 108 -9.13 -11.15 2.11
CA THR A 108 -9.12 -9.71 1.88
C THR A 108 -10.34 -9.30 1.08
N LYS A 109 -11.16 -8.43 1.65
CA LYS A 109 -12.32 -7.80 0.99
C LYS A 109 -12.00 -6.43 0.42
N VAL A 110 -11.13 -5.66 1.08
CA VAL A 110 -10.75 -4.29 0.67
C VAL A 110 -9.22 -4.18 0.67
N ILE A 111 -8.66 -3.51 -0.34
CA ILE A 111 -7.24 -3.22 -0.41
C ILE A 111 -7.03 -1.73 -0.12
N ALA A 112 -6.32 -1.41 0.96
CA ALA A 112 -5.92 -0.07 1.34
C ALA A 112 -4.46 0.18 0.94
N LEU A 113 -4.20 1.25 0.21
CA LEU A 113 -2.88 1.60 -0.31
C LEU A 113 -2.41 2.95 0.25
N TYR A 114 -1.16 3.01 0.70
CA TYR A 114 -0.43 4.27 0.87
C TYR A 114 0.72 4.35 -0.12
N ILE A 115 0.63 5.30 -1.05
CA ILE A 115 1.52 5.43 -2.21
C ILE A 115 2.30 6.73 -2.10
N GLU A 116 3.64 6.68 -2.07
CA GLU A 116 4.47 7.88 -2.18
C GLU A 116 4.78 8.19 -3.64
N GLY A 117 5.06 7.16 -4.42
CA GLY A 117 5.23 7.23 -5.87
C GLY A 117 5.05 5.87 -6.53
N LEU A 118 4.85 5.86 -7.84
CA LEU A 118 4.79 4.68 -8.68
C LEU A 118 5.96 4.73 -9.67
N GLU A 119 6.63 3.62 -9.85
CA GLU A 119 7.66 3.47 -10.89
C GLU A 119 6.99 3.01 -12.20
N GLU A 120 6.25 1.91 -12.14
CA GLU A 120 5.59 1.30 -13.30
C GLU A 120 4.09 1.66 -13.37
N GLY A 121 3.82 2.96 -13.54
CA GLY A 121 2.45 3.50 -13.50
C GLY A 121 1.46 2.82 -14.45
N ARG A 122 1.88 2.41 -15.67
CA ARG A 122 0.98 1.71 -16.61
C ARG A 122 0.56 0.33 -16.10
N SER A 123 1.51 -0.41 -15.54
CA SER A 123 1.26 -1.74 -14.96
C SER A 123 0.36 -1.63 -13.74
N PHE A 124 0.60 -0.62 -12.89
CA PHE A 124 -0.28 -0.30 -11.77
C PHE A 124 -1.72 -0.05 -12.22
N LEU A 125 -1.94 0.81 -13.23
CA LEU A 125 -3.29 1.10 -13.68
C LEU A 125 -3.97 -0.12 -14.32
N ALA A 126 -3.24 -0.93 -15.08
CA ALA A 126 -3.77 -2.14 -15.68
C ALA A 126 -4.21 -3.15 -14.61
N GLN A 127 -3.37 -3.40 -13.61
CA GLN A 127 -3.68 -4.34 -12.53
C GLN A 127 -4.78 -3.79 -11.62
N ALA A 128 -4.73 -2.51 -11.25
CA ALA A 128 -5.78 -1.88 -10.44
C ALA A 128 -7.14 -1.95 -11.12
N LYS A 129 -7.22 -1.62 -12.41
CA LYS A 129 -8.48 -1.66 -13.18
C LYS A 129 -9.09 -3.06 -13.22
N LYS A 130 -8.27 -4.10 -13.25
CA LYS A 130 -8.72 -5.49 -13.16
C LYS A 130 -9.22 -5.82 -11.75
N THR A 131 -8.46 -5.45 -10.72
CA THR A 131 -8.76 -5.79 -9.33
C THR A 131 -10.02 -5.08 -8.81
N VAL A 132 -10.27 -3.81 -9.17
CA VAL A 132 -11.46 -3.08 -8.70
C VAL A 132 -12.79 -3.72 -9.09
N LEU A 133 -12.81 -4.54 -10.14
CA LEU A 133 -14.00 -5.28 -10.56
C LEU A 133 -14.37 -6.41 -9.59
N LYS A 134 -13.43 -6.84 -8.75
CA LYS A 134 -13.60 -7.89 -7.75
C LYS A 134 -13.60 -7.34 -6.33
N LYS A 135 -12.70 -6.39 -6.04
CA LYS A 135 -12.45 -5.86 -4.69
C LYS A 135 -12.14 -4.38 -4.76
N PRO A 136 -12.78 -3.54 -3.94
CA PRO A 136 -12.47 -2.13 -3.91
C PRO A 136 -11.02 -1.88 -3.47
N ILE A 137 -10.42 -0.87 -4.09
CA ILE A 137 -9.10 -0.35 -3.72
C ILE A 137 -9.30 1.08 -3.20
N VAL A 138 -8.86 1.32 -1.97
CA VAL A 138 -8.84 2.65 -1.33
C VAL A 138 -7.39 3.12 -1.28
N ALA A 139 -7.10 4.35 -1.69
CA ALA A 139 -5.73 4.83 -1.77
C ALA A 139 -5.54 6.23 -1.18
N ILE A 140 -4.47 6.38 -0.40
CA ILE A 140 -3.90 7.66 0.02
C ILE A 140 -2.66 7.93 -0.83
N LYS A 141 -2.67 9.03 -1.58
CA LYS A 141 -1.47 9.54 -2.26
C LYS A 141 -0.69 10.46 -1.30
N ALA A 142 0.52 10.08 -0.93
CA ALA A 142 1.41 10.94 -0.14
C ALA A 142 1.93 12.12 -0.96
N GLY A 143 2.47 13.13 -0.27
CA GLY A 143 3.25 14.18 -0.92
C GLY A 143 2.47 15.09 -1.88
N LYS A 144 1.23 15.46 -1.55
CA LYS A 144 0.36 16.28 -2.43
C LYS A 144 0.82 17.74 -2.59
N SER A 145 1.42 18.31 -1.54
CA SER A 145 1.90 19.70 -1.55
C SER A 145 3.31 19.78 -2.14
N LYS A 146 3.74 20.97 -2.61
CA LYS A 146 5.14 21.16 -3.07
C LYS A 146 6.17 20.77 -2.01
N ALA A 147 5.87 21.00 -0.73
CA ALA A 147 6.73 20.59 0.36
C ALA A 147 6.70 19.06 0.58
N GLY A 148 5.51 18.45 0.50
CA GLY A 148 5.35 17.00 0.61
C GLY A 148 5.96 16.22 -0.57
N MET A 149 5.86 16.74 -1.79
CA MET A 149 6.54 16.18 -2.97
C MET A 149 8.05 16.18 -2.77
N ARG A 150 8.63 17.27 -2.25
CA ARG A 150 10.06 17.31 -1.93
C ARG A 150 10.43 16.29 -0.86
N ALA A 151 9.65 16.20 0.21
CA ALA A 151 9.90 15.25 1.31
C ALA A 151 9.83 13.78 0.85
N THR A 152 8.82 13.44 0.05
CA THR A 152 8.67 12.08 -0.52
C THR A 152 9.72 11.76 -1.58
N SER A 153 10.14 12.76 -2.38
CA SER A 153 11.23 12.59 -3.34
C SER A 153 12.57 12.36 -2.62
N SER A 154 12.84 13.05 -1.51
CA SER A 154 14.03 12.79 -0.70
C SER A 154 13.99 11.46 0.04
N HIS A 155 12.80 10.97 0.38
CA HIS A 155 12.64 9.70 1.10
C HIS A 155 12.83 8.47 0.19
N THR A 156 12.57 8.61 -1.11
CA THR A 156 12.53 7.46 -2.04
C THR A 156 13.48 7.59 -3.22
N GLY A 157 14.21 8.71 -3.32
CA GLY A 157 15.07 9.02 -4.47
C GLY A 157 14.33 9.18 -5.80
N SER A 158 12.99 9.10 -5.82
CA SER A 158 12.16 9.15 -7.04
C SER A 158 11.49 10.51 -7.22
N LEU A 159 11.28 10.93 -8.47
CA LEU A 159 10.56 12.18 -8.77
C LEU A 159 9.08 11.98 -8.39
N ALA A 160 8.61 12.69 -7.35
CA ALA A 160 7.18 12.71 -7.04
C ALA A 160 6.39 13.25 -8.25
N GLY A 161 5.62 12.38 -8.91
CA GLY A 161 4.77 12.77 -10.03
C GLY A 161 3.66 13.74 -9.59
N GLU A 162 3.17 14.57 -10.53
CA GLU A 162 2.16 15.58 -10.22
C GLU A 162 0.87 14.94 -9.68
N ASP A 163 0.36 15.47 -8.55
CA ASP A 163 -0.83 14.93 -7.88
C ASP A 163 -2.07 14.87 -8.79
N LYS A 164 -2.19 15.81 -9.74
CA LYS A 164 -3.27 15.82 -10.74
C LYS A 164 -3.26 14.58 -11.65
N ILE A 165 -2.08 14.06 -11.96
CA ILE A 165 -1.94 12.84 -12.78
C ILE A 165 -2.41 11.64 -11.96
N TYR A 166 -2.04 11.55 -10.68
CA TYR A 166 -2.52 10.51 -9.78
C TYR A 166 -4.05 10.56 -9.60
N ASP A 167 -4.63 11.75 -9.42
CA ASP A 167 -6.08 11.91 -9.32
C ASP A 167 -6.81 11.42 -10.59
N ALA A 168 -6.35 11.84 -11.77
CA ALA A 168 -6.92 11.39 -13.03
C ALA A 168 -6.77 9.87 -13.22
N ALA A 169 -5.61 9.33 -12.87
CA ALA A 169 -5.32 7.90 -13.00
C ALA A 169 -6.20 7.05 -12.06
N PHE A 170 -6.36 7.46 -10.80
CA PHE A 170 -7.24 6.78 -9.84
C PHE A 170 -8.70 6.81 -10.29
N LYS A 171 -9.18 7.94 -10.84
CA LYS A 171 -10.53 8.04 -11.42
C LYS A 171 -10.72 7.09 -12.61
N GLN A 172 -9.72 6.95 -13.48
CA GLN A 172 -9.79 6.06 -14.64
C GLN A 172 -9.80 4.57 -14.25
N THR A 173 -9.18 4.21 -13.13
CA THR A 173 -9.13 2.82 -12.65
C THR A 173 -10.26 2.47 -11.70
N GLY A 174 -11.01 3.44 -11.17
CA GLY A 174 -12.00 3.20 -10.12
C GLY A 174 -11.39 3.02 -8.72
N ILE A 175 -10.16 3.49 -8.51
CA ILE A 175 -9.56 3.54 -7.17
C ILE A 175 -10.25 4.66 -6.39
N LEU A 176 -10.67 4.36 -5.17
CA LEU A 176 -11.29 5.31 -4.26
C LEU A 176 -10.19 6.07 -3.52
N ARG A 177 -9.94 7.30 -3.95
CA ARG A 177 -8.95 8.18 -3.32
C ARG A 177 -9.52 8.77 -2.02
N VAL A 178 -8.73 8.76 -0.96
CA VAL A 178 -9.04 9.39 0.33
C VAL A 178 -7.89 10.31 0.76
N GLU A 179 -8.19 11.25 1.65
CA GLU A 179 -7.27 12.31 2.05
C GLU A 179 -6.50 11.99 3.34
N GLY A 180 -7.00 11.07 4.16
CA GLY A 180 -6.37 10.67 5.41
C GLY A 180 -6.69 9.25 5.86
N VAL A 181 -6.02 8.83 6.94
CA VAL A 181 -6.13 7.48 7.52
C VAL A 181 -7.51 7.23 8.12
N GLU A 182 -8.09 8.22 8.80
CA GLU A 182 -9.45 8.11 9.37
C GLU A 182 -10.50 7.87 8.27
N GLU A 183 -10.48 8.70 7.21
CA GLU A 183 -11.37 8.53 6.05
C GLU A 183 -11.15 7.17 5.36
N MET A 184 -9.90 6.71 5.26
CA MET A 184 -9.58 5.38 4.75
C MET A 184 -10.26 4.29 5.59
N PHE A 185 -10.20 4.37 6.92
CA PHE A 185 -10.84 3.41 7.81
C PHE A 185 -12.35 3.43 7.70
N ASP A 186 -12.96 4.62 7.69
CA ASP A 186 -14.41 4.75 7.55
C ASP A 186 -14.91 4.18 6.23
N LEU A 187 -14.21 4.47 5.13
CA LEU A 187 -14.57 3.95 3.82
C LEU A 187 -14.36 2.44 3.74
N CYS A 188 -13.26 1.90 4.26
CA CYS A 188 -13.03 0.46 4.30
C CYS A 188 -14.09 -0.27 5.11
N ARG A 189 -14.49 0.26 6.28
CA ARG A 189 -15.61 -0.30 7.06
C ARG A 189 -16.91 -0.30 6.27
N GLY A 190 -17.20 0.82 5.62
CA GLY A 190 -18.40 0.98 4.81
C GLY A 190 -18.49 -0.10 3.73
N LEU A 191 -17.38 -0.28 2.99
CA LEU A 191 -17.26 -1.26 1.91
C LEU A 191 -17.31 -2.72 2.38
N ILE A 192 -16.91 -3.00 3.62
CA ILE A 192 -16.95 -4.36 4.19
C ILE A 192 -18.35 -4.72 4.69
N HIS A 193 -19.01 -3.79 5.37
CA HIS A 193 -20.23 -4.08 6.12
C HIS A 193 -21.53 -3.75 5.37
N TYR A 194 -21.50 -2.83 4.41
CA TYR A 194 -22.68 -2.46 3.64
C TYR A 194 -22.63 -3.06 2.24
N PRO A 195 -23.77 -3.57 1.74
CA PRO A 195 -23.87 -4.02 0.37
C PRO A 195 -23.79 -2.83 -0.59
N GLU A 196 -23.49 -3.12 -1.85
CA GLU A 196 -23.57 -2.14 -2.93
C GLU A 196 -24.99 -1.52 -2.99
N VAL A 197 -25.05 -0.19 -2.94
CA VAL A 197 -26.31 0.55 -3.06
C VAL A 197 -26.78 0.52 -4.51
N LYS A 198 -27.92 -0.12 -4.75
CA LYS A 198 -28.53 -0.17 -6.09
C LYS A 198 -29.38 1.08 -6.36
N GLY A 199 -29.01 1.83 -7.39
CA GLY A 199 -29.76 3.02 -7.84
C GLY A 199 -29.33 4.31 -7.15
N ASN A 200 -30.14 5.37 -7.31
CA ASN A 200 -29.81 6.74 -6.90
C ASN A 200 -30.76 7.32 -5.83
N LYS A 201 -31.48 6.46 -5.10
CA LYS A 201 -32.44 6.88 -4.06
C LYS A 201 -31.87 6.60 -2.67
N ILE A 202 -31.29 7.63 -2.06
CA ILE A 202 -30.78 7.60 -0.69
C ILE A 202 -31.69 8.49 0.16
N GLY A 203 -32.18 7.98 1.28
CA GLY A 203 -32.94 8.73 2.29
C GLY A 203 -32.12 8.89 3.56
N VAL A 204 -32.28 10.03 4.24
CA VAL A 204 -31.64 10.35 5.52
C VAL A 204 -32.73 10.60 6.55
#